data_AF-A0AA85KBP9-F1
#
_entry.id   AF-A0AA85KBP9-F1
#
_cell.length_a   1.000
_cell.length_b   1.000
_cell.length_c   1.000
_cell.angle_alpha   90.00
_cell.angle_beta   90.00
_cell.angle_gamma   90.00
#
_symmetry.space_group_name_H-M   'P 1'
#
loop_
_entity.id
_entity.type
_entity.pdbx_description
1 polymer ?
#
loop_
_entity_poly.entity_id
_entity_poly.type
_entity_poly.pdbx_seq_one_letter_code
_entity_poly.pdbx_strand_id
1 'polypeptide(L)' 'GLDKTTTTTITTTTTTTTTTTTTTTTTTTTTTTTTTTTTTTTTTTTTTTTTTTTTTTTTTTNTNKPS' A
#
# COMPACT_ATOMS: atom_id res chain seq x y z
N GLY A 1 -21.91 -45.32 18.90
CA GLY A 1 -20.95 -45.83 17.89
C GLY A 1 -19.68 -45.01 17.95
N LEU A 2 -18.83 -45.04 16.92
CA LEU A 2 -17.67 -44.15 16.85
C LEU A 2 -18.13 -42.71 16.58
N ASP A 3 -17.64 -41.74 17.37
CA ASP A 3 -17.90 -40.32 17.15
C ASP A 3 -17.42 -39.89 15.75
N LYS A 4 -18.18 -39.00 15.10
CA LYS A 4 -17.84 -38.50 13.77
C LYS A 4 -17.22 -37.12 13.86
N THR A 5 -15.91 -37.03 13.61
CA THR A 5 -15.22 -35.75 13.38
C THR A 5 -15.57 -35.21 12.00
N THR A 6 -16.00 -33.95 11.94
CA THR A 6 -16.12 -33.16 10.71
C THR A 6 -15.09 -32.04 10.75
N THR A 7 -14.20 -32.01 9.74
CA THR A 7 -13.23 -30.93 9.53
C THR A 7 -13.80 -29.91 8.54
N THR A 8 -13.67 -28.63 8.84
CA THR A 8 -14.02 -27.53 7.94
C THR A 8 -12.86 -26.54 7.87
N THR A 9 -12.36 -26.30 6.65
CA THR A 9 -11.27 -25.35 6.39
C THR A 9 -11.82 -24.15 5.64
N ILE A 10 -11.62 -22.96 6.17
CA ILE A 10 -12.02 -21.69 5.57
C ILE A 10 -10.74 -20.91 5.23
N THR A 11 -10.56 -20.59 3.96
CA THR A 11 -9.46 -19.74 3.49
C THR A 11 -10.03 -18.38 3.09
N THR A 12 -9.50 -17.31 3.68
CA THR A 12 -9.89 -15.93 3.39
C THR A 12 -8.68 -15.15 2.90
N THR A 13 -8.77 -14.60 1.70
CA THR A 13 -7.73 -13.75 1.10
C THR A 13 -8.21 -12.31 1.10
N THR A 14 -7.44 -11.41 1.72
CA THR A 14 -7.69 -9.96 1.75
C THR A 14 -6.57 -9.24 1.03
N THR A 15 -6.93 -8.43 0.03
CA THR A 15 -5.97 -7.60 -0.73
C THR A 15 -6.23 -6.13 -0.42
N THR A 16 -5.23 -5.44 0.10
CA THR A 16 -5.30 -4.01 0.43
C THR A 16 -4.32 -3.25 -0.47
N THR A 17 -4.82 -2.27 -1.21
CA THR A 17 -4.01 -1.40 -2.08
C THR A 17 -4.01 0.01 -1.52
N THR A 18 -2.83 0.53 -1.20
CA THR A 18 -2.63 1.89 -0.68
C THR A 18 -1.87 2.71 -1.71
N THR A 19 -2.43 3.85 -2.13
CA THR A 19 -1.79 4.78 -3.07
C THR A 19 -1.45 6.07 -2.32
N THR A 20 -0.17 6.43 -2.29
CA THR A 20 0.33 7.67 -1.68
C THR A 20 0.90 8.58 -2.76
N THR A 21 0.38 9.80 -2.86
CA THR A 21 0.87 10.83 -3.79
C THR A 21 1.59 11.91 -3.00
N THR A 22 2.87 12.12 -3.30
CA THR A 22 3.70 13.18 -2.69
C THR A 22 4.07 14.20 -3.76
N THR A 23 3.74 15.46 -3.52
CA THR A 23 4.11 16.58 -4.41
C THR A 23 5.16 17.44 -3.73
N THR A 24 6.33 17.56 -4.37
CA THR A 24 7.46 18.36 -3.91
C THR A 24 7.67 19.52 -4.87
N THR A 25 7.53 20.76 -4.38
CA THR A 25 7.79 21.98 -5.15
C THR A 25 9.15 22.55 -4.76
N THR A 26 10.06 22.64 -5.72
CA THR A 26 11.39 23.22 -5.56
C THR A 26 11.48 24.52 -6.36
N THR A 27 11.68 25.64 -5.66
CA THR A 27 11.86 26.95 -6.28
C THR A 27 13.35 27.31 -6.29
N THR A 28 13.93 27.39 -7.49
CA THR A 28 15.34 27.77 -7.72
C THR A 28 15.39 29.20 -8.25
N THR A 29 15.94 30.12 -7.46
CA THR A 29 16.15 31.51 -7.88
C THR A 29 17.59 31.71 -8.35
N THR A 30 17.78 31.76 -9.67
CA THR A 30 19.05 32.08 -10.33
C THR A 30 19.22 33.59 -10.41
N THR A 31 19.65 34.23 -9.31
CA THR A 31 19.91 35.67 -9.30
C THR A 31 21.16 36.01 -10.08
N THR A 32 21.04 37.00 -10.96
CA THR A 32 22.13 37.48 -11.78
C THR A 32 21.90 38.99 -12.06
N THR A 33 22.97 39.79 -12.03
CA THR A 33 22.95 41.23 -11.65
C THR A 33 22.87 42.16 -12.87
N THR A 34 23.23 43.45 -12.79
CA THR A 34 23.54 44.24 -14.00
C THR A 34 24.69 43.60 -14.79
N THR A 35 25.76 43.24 -14.07
CA THR A 35 26.79 42.25 -14.38
C THR A 35 26.25 40.79 -14.28
N THR A 36 25.00 40.47 -14.76
CA THR A 36 24.53 39.17 -15.40
C THR A 36 23.01 38.88 -15.76
N THR A 37 21.95 39.32 -15.05
CA THR A 37 20.44 39.11 -15.24
C THR A 37 19.68 37.93 -14.54
N THR A 38 18.71 38.18 -13.61
CA THR A 38 18.03 37.21 -12.67
C THR A 38 16.83 36.43 -13.21
N THR A 39 16.79 35.10 -13.01
CA THR A 39 15.71 34.17 -13.43
C THR A 39 15.24 33.27 -12.27
N THR A 40 13.94 33.24 -11.95
CA THR A 40 13.38 32.26 -10.98
C THR A 40 12.69 31.11 -11.71
N THR A 41 13.15 29.89 -11.48
CA THR A 41 12.60 28.65 -12.04
C THR A 41 11.94 27.84 -10.92
N THR A 42 10.63 27.60 -11.02
CA THR A 42 9.92 26.69 -10.09
C THR A 42 9.70 25.35 -10.76
N THR A 43 10.21 24.27 -10.16
CA THR A 43 10.04 22.89 -10.63
C THR A 43 9.16 22.14 -9.64
N THR A 44 8.02 21.63 -10.10
CA THR A 44 7.13 20.79 -9.28
C THR A 44 7.28 19.34 -9.71
N THR A 45 7.71 18.49 -8.79
CA THR A 45 7.85 17.04 -9.00
C THR A 45 6.77 16.32 -8.21
N THR A 46 5.92 15.56 -8.89
CA THR A 46 4.92 14.69 -8.25
C THR A 46 5.37 13.24 -8.34
N THR A 47 5.44 12.56 -7.20
CA THR A 47 5.80 11.15 -7.09
C THR A 47 4.62 10.38 -6.49
N THR A 48 4.11 9.42 -7.25
CA THR A 48 3.03 8.53 -6.82
C THR A 48 3.63 7.16 -6.50
N THR A 49 3.39 6.65 -5.29
CA THR A 49 3.82 5.33 -4.84
C THR A 49 2.60 4.49 -4.50
N THR A 50 2.47 3.35 -5.17
CA THR A 50 1.39 2.38 -4.92
C THR A 50 1.97 1.16 -4.23
N THR A 51 1.37 0.75 -3.12
CA THR A 51 1.77 -0.43 -2.35
C THR A 51 0.58 -1.37 -2.21
N THR A 52 0.73 -2.60 -2.68
CA THR A 52 -0.29 -3.65 -2.58
C THR A 52 0.16 -4.69 -1.56
N THR A 53 -0.70 -4.99 -0.60
CA THR A 53 -0.45 -6.00 0.44
C THR A 53 -1.56 -7.06 0.39
N THR A 54 -1.17 -8.32 0.19
CA THR A 54 -2.09 -9.46 0.18
C THR A 54 -1.88 -10.29 1.44
N THR A 55 -2.94 -10.52 2.20
CA THR A 55 -2.94 -11.33 3.42
C THR A 55 -3.89 -12.51 3.25
N THR A 56 -3.37 -13.72 3.42
CA THR A 56 -4.16 -14.97 3.37
C THR A 56 -4.26 -15.57 4.76
N THR A 57 -5.47 -15.78 5.25
CA THR A 57 -5.75 -16.39 6.55
C THR A 57 -6.50 -17.71 6.35
N THR A 58 -5.98 -18.80 6.90
CA THR A 58 -6.62 -20.13 6.84
C THR A 58 -7.05 -20.53 8.25
N THR A 59 -8.34 -20.77 8.44
CA THR A 59 -8.93 -21.23 9.70
C THR A 59 -9.47 -22.64 9.53
N THR A 60 -8.94 -23.59 10.30
CA THR A 60 -9.41 -24.99 10.31
C THR A 60 -10.15 -25.27 11.61
N THR A 61 -11.43 -25.62 11.51
CA THR A 61 -12.25 -26.01 12.66
C THR A 61 -12.57 -27.51 12.58
N ASN A 62 -12.31 -28.24 13.66
CA ASN A 62 -12.71 -29.63 13.82
C ASN A 62 -13.88 -29.69 14.81
N THR A 63 -15.01 -30.27 14.39
CA THR A 63 -16.16 -30.52 15.27
C THR A 63 -16.42 -32.01 15.36
N ASN A 64 -16.37 -32.57 16.57
CA ASN A 64 -16.84 -33.91 16.84
C ASN A 64 -18.34 -33.86 17.09
N LYS A 65 -19.12 -34.66 16.35
CA LYS A 65 -20.51 -34.94 16.69
C LYS A 65 -20.56 -36.28 17.42
N PRO A 66 -21.15 -36.34 18.63
CA PRO A 66 -21.33 -37.60 19.34
C PRO A 66 -22.21 -38.55 18.52
N SER A 67 -21.90 -39.85 18.62
CA SER A 67 -22.61 -40.92 17.89
C SER A 67 -23.96 -41.32 18.47
#